data_AF-A0A7Y9WWS2-F1
#
_entry.id   AF-A0A7Y9WWS2-F1
#
_cell.length_a   1.000
_cell.length_b   1.000
_cell.length_c   1.000
_cell.angle_alpha   90.00
_cell.angle_beta   90.00
_cell.angle_gamma   90.00
#
_symmetry.space_group_name_H-M   'P 1'
#
loop_
_entity.id
_entity.type
_entity.pdbx_description
1 polymer ?
#
loop_
_entity_poly.entity_id
_entity_poly.type
_entity_poly.pdbx_seq_one_letter_code
_entity_poly.pdbx_strand_id
1 'polypeptide(L)' 'MEFAAAATGQTNIIAAVRCRGTEELYAYLNDKIGALDGIRTVETALMLRQIKQLTLAPAAVPG' A
#
# COMPACT_ATOMS: atom_id res chain seq x y z
N MET A 1 -9.31 0.50 -1.03
CA MET A 1 -8.68 0.68 -2.35
C MET A 1 -7.30 0.08 -2.26
N GLU A 2 -6.81 -0.49 -3.35
CA GLU A 2 -5.51 -1.15 -3.37
C GLU A 2 -4.62 -0.41 -4.35
N PHE A 3 -3.43 -0.03 -3.91
CA PHE A 3 -2.45 0.62 -4.76
C PHE A 3 -1.05 0.30 -4.26
N ALA A 4 -0.07 0.42 -5.16
CA ALA A 4 1.34 0.43 -4.85
C ALA A 4 2.01 1.52 -5.69
N ALA A 5 2.93 2.25 -5.09
CA ALA A 5 3.68 3.31 -5.75
C ALA A 5 5.12 3.32 -5.23
N ALA A 6 6.05 3.65 -6.12
CA ALA A 6 7.39 4.03 -5.70
C ALA A 6 7.32 5.40 -5.03
N ALA A 7 8.10 5.57 -3.96
CA ALA A 7 8.20 6.81 -3.22
C ALA A 7 9.67 7.23 -3.13
N THR A 8 9.91 8.53 -3.14
CA THR A 8 11.23 9.11 -2.87
C THR A 8 11.32 9.40 -1.38
N GLY A 9 12.15 8.67 -0.64
CA GLY A 9 12.27 8.78 0.82
C GLY A 9 12.94 7.56 1.44
N GLN A 10 12.94 7.46 2.77
CA GLN A 10 13.47 6.29 3.49
C GLN A 10 12.67 5.00 3.19
N THR A 11 11.36 5.16 3.05
CA THR A 11 10.47 4.12 2.52
C THR A 11 10.36 4.32 1.01
N ASN A 12 10.89 3.38 0.23
CA ASN A 12 10.96 3.45 -1.23
C ASN A 12 9.68 3.02 -1.94
N ILE A 13 8.74 2.36 -1.24
CA ILE A 13 7.46 1.90 -1.76
C ILE A 13 6.36 2.17 -0.73
N ILE A 14 5.24 2.74 -1.18
CA ILE A 14 4.03 2.86 -0.39
C ILE A 14 2.95 2.00 -1.05
N ALA A 15 2.29 1.17 -0.25
CA ALA A 15 1.15 0.39 -0.68
C ALA A 15 -0.02 0.53 0.29
N ALA A 16 -1.24 0.51 -0.24
CA ALA A 16 -2.44 0.29 0.54
C ALA A 16 -3.10 -1.00 0.06
N VAL A 17 -3.53 -1.82 1.03
CA VAL A 17 -4.22 -3.08 0.78
C VAL A 17 -5.49 -3.13 1.62
N ARG A 18 -6.48 -3.90 1.19
CA ARG A 18 -7.67 -4.15 2.00
C ARG A 18 -7.53 -5.51 2.67
N CYS A 19 -7.54 -5.52 3.99
CA CYS A 19 -7.70 -6.74 4.78
C CYS A 19 -9.07 -6.73 5.48
N ARG A 20 -9.70 -7.88 5.60
CA ARG A 20 -10.96 -8.09 6.33
C ARG A 20 -10.77 -8.02 7.85
N GLY A 21 -9.52 -8.14 8.32
CA GLY A 21 -9.15 -8.05 9.72
C GLY A 21 -7.64 -8.14 9.93
N THR A 22 -7.22 -8.13 11.19
CA THR A 22 -5.80 -8.19 11.58
C THR A 22 -5.14 -9.53 11.26
N GLU A 23 -5.88 -10.65 11.33
CA GLU A 23 -5.36 -11.97 10.95
C GLU A 23 -4.93 -12.00 9.48
N GLU A 24 -5.79 -11.52 8.57
CA GLU A 24 -5.47 -11.44 7.15
C GLU A 24 -4.33 -10.43 6.88
N LEU A 25 -4.23 -9.36 7.67
CA LEU A 25 -3.08 -8.45 7.60
C LEU A 25 -1.77 -9.15 7.98
N TYR A 26 -1.74 -9.90 9.08
CA TYR A 26 -0.53 -10.60 9.49
C TYR A 26 -0.14 -11.71 8.51
N ALA A 27 -1.11 -12.47 8.00
CA ALA A 27 -0.86 -13.45 6.95
C ALA A 27 -0.31 -12.78 5.68
N TYR A 28 -0.85 -11.62 5.28
CA TYR A 28 -0.33 -10.88 4.13
C TYR A 28 1.10 -10.40 4.35
N LEU A 29 1.41 -9.84 5.53
CA LEU A 29 2.77 -9.39 5.86
C LEU A 29 3.76 -10.55 5.89
N ASN A 30 3.40 -11.69 6.47
CA ASN A 30 4.29 -12.83 6.58
C ASN A 30 4.47 -13.59 5.26
N ASP A 31 3.36 -13.92 4.59
CA ASP A 31 3.36 -14.87 3.49
C ASP A 31 3.56 -14.19 2.13
N LYS A 32 3.12 -12.93 1.98
CA LYS A 32 3.27 -12.18 0.72
C LYS A 32 4.46 -11.25 0.80
N ILE A 33 4.49 -10.37 1.78
CA ILE A 33 5.56 -9.37 1.90
C ILE A 33 6.87 -10.03 2.36
N GLY A 34 6.81 -10.95 3.32
CA GLY A 34 7.99 -11.70 3.80
C GLY A 34 8.61 -12.64 2.77
N ALA A 35 7.87 -13.02 1.72
CA ALA A 35 8.39 -13.82 0.62
C ALA A 35 9.11 -12.98 -0.47
N LEU A 36 9.09 -11.64 -0.39
CA LEU A 36 9.73 -10.77 -1.36
C LEU A 36 11.20 -10.56 -1.00
N ASP A 37 12.09 -11.14 -1.81
CA ASP A 37 13.51 -10.88 -1.73
C ASP A 37 13.80 -9.38 -1.92
N GLY A 38 14.52 -8.78 -0.97
CA GLY A 38 14.90 -7.37 -1.00
C GLY A 38 14.04 -6.44 -0.13
N ILE A 39 12.94 -6.93 0.45
CA ILE A 39 12.24 -6.18 1.50
C ILE A 39 12.98 -6.35 2.82
N ARG A 40 13.56 -5.25 3.30
CA ARG A 40 14.34 -5.23 4.55
C ARG A 40 13.50 -4.82 5.77
N THR A 41 12.56 -3.90 5.56
CA THR A 41 11.75 -3.29 6.60
C THR A 41 10.38 -2.94 6.06
N VAL A 42 9.36 -3.14 6.88
CA VAL A 42 7.98 -2.82 6.55
C VAL A 42 7.38 -2.08 7.74
N GLU A 43 6.93 -0.86 7.51
CA GLU A 43 6.10 -0.14 8.47
C GLU A 43 4.64 -0.25 8.02
N THR A 44 3.74 -0.48 8.97
CA THR A 44 2.31 -0.65 8.68
C THR A 44 1.50 0.32 9.52
N ALA A 45 0.58 1.03 8.89
CA ALA A 45 -0.38 1.90 9.54
C ALA A 45 -1.81 1.58 9.06
N LEU A 46 -2.78 1.69 9.97
CA LEU A 46 -4.18 1.44 9.66
C LEU A 46 -4.87 2.74 9.20
N MET A 47 -5.62 2.68 8.10
CA MET A 47 -6.53 3.75 7.73
C MET A 47 -7.83 3.64 8.54
N LEU A 48 -7.98 4.50 9.55
CA LEU A 48 -9.18 4.54 10.39
C LEU A 48 -10.39 5.13 9.65
N ARG A 49 -10.16 6.22 8.90
CA ARG A 49 -11.19 6.90 8.12
C ARG A 49 -10.60 7.51 6.86
N GLN A 50 -11.28 7.28 5.76
CA GLN A 50 -10.91 7.86 4.47
C GLN A 50 -11.74 9.12 4.21
N ILE A 51 -11.07 10.28 4.26
CA ILE A 51 -11.75 11.58 4.13
C ILE A 51 -12.05 11.91 2.67
N LYS A 52 -11.13 11.56 1.76
CA LYS A 52 -11.24 11.83 0.33
C LYS A 52 -10.60 10.70 -0.47
N GLN A 53 -11.28 10.27 -1.53
CA GLN A 53 -10.73 9.36 -2.52
C GLN A 53 -11.26 9.75 -3.89
N LEU A 54 -10.38 9.78 -4.88
CA LEU A 54 -10.74 9.90 -6.28
C LEU A 54 -10.57 8.50 -6.91
N THR A 55 -11.54 8.07 -7.67
CA THR A 55 -11.53 6.78 -8.38
C THR A 55 -11.23 6.92 -9.87
N LEU A 56 -11.20 8.15 -10.39
CA LEU A 56 -10.87 8.43 -11.78
C LEU A 56 -9.40 8.84 -11.91
N ALA A 57 -8.73 8.37 -12.96
CA ALA A 57 -7.43 8.92 -13.33
C ALA A 57 -7.58 10.42 -13.68
N PRO A 58 -6.61 11.27 -13.30
CA PRO A 58 -6.62 12.67 -13.72
C PRO A 58 -6.68 12.74 -15.25
N ALA A 59 -7.47 13.67 -15.79
CA ALA A 59 -7.53 13.90 -17.23
C ALA A 59 -6.10 14.14 -17.74
N ALA A 60 -5.66 13.34 -18.71
CA ALA A 60 -4.36 13.51 -19.33
C ALA A 60 -4.29 14.95 -19.87
N VAL A 61 -3.25 15.69 -19.49
CA VAL A 61 -2.95 16.97 -20.11
C VAL A 61 -2.50 16.65 -21.53
N PRO A 62 -3.21 17.06 -22.60
CA PRO A 62 -2.72 16.88 -23.94
C PRO A 62 -1.41 17.65 -24.10
N GLY A 63 -0.40 16.97 -24.62
CA GLY A 63 0.93 17.54 -24.89
C GLY A 63 0.95 18.45 -26.10
#